data_AF-A0A6B3G2Z6-F1
#
_entry.id   AF-A0A6B3G2Z6-F1
#
_cell.length_a   1.000
_cell.length_b   1.000
_cell.length_c   1.000
_cell.angle_alpha   90.00
_cell.angle_beta   90.00
_cell.angle_gamma   90.00
#
_symmetry.space_group_name_H-M   'P 1'
#
loop_
_entity.id
_entity.type
_entity.pdbx_description
1 polymer ?
#
loop_
_entity_poly.entity_id
_entity_poly.type
_entity_poly.pdbx_seq_one_letter_code
_entity_poly.pdbx_strand_id
1 'polypeptide(L)'
;MPWDGTVVMLADITDEGAFTGVRPLVGDIDESVCQVEWDRDGSLLFVSDLSGWWELQRIRPDVVAGGAVPSSRLLPPRGEEFGGPLWKIGLRWFHPLDNGLIAVLHGKGDHRLGILDPETGELADAPGPWTAWSDTLTVHGSRVVGVAASTR
;
A
#
# COMPACT_ATOMS: atom_id res chain seq x y z
N MET A 1 1.95 -5.89 18.28
CA MET A 1 0.86 -5.03 17.75
C MET A 1 0.96 -5.02 16.22
N PRO A 2 -0.09 -4.61 15.48
CA PRO A 2 -0.03 -4.59 14.02
C PRO A 2 1.03 -3.66 13.41
N TRP A 3 1.66 -2.79 14.21
CA TRP A 3 2.81 -1.97 13.82
C TRP A 3 4.15 -2.49 14.34
N ASP A 4 4.15 -3.64 15.04
CA ASP A 4 5.39 -4.36 15.38
C ASP A 4 5.68 -5.43 14.32
N GLY A 5 4.63 -6.12 13.87
CA GLY A 5 4.74 -7.15 12.84
C GLY A 5 3.39 -7.69 12.40
N THR A 6 3.29 -8.04 11.11
CA THR A 6 2.10 -8.65 10.50
C THR A 6 2.52 -9.56 9.37
N VAL A 7 1.74 -10.61 9.09
CA VAL A 7 1.97 -11.50 7.94
C VAL A 7 0.79 -11.42 6.99
N VAL A 8 1.07 -11.09 5.73
CA VAL A 8 0.11 -11.16 4.63
C VAL A 8 -0.05 -12.62 4.23
N MET A 9 -1.29 -13.11 4.29
CA MET A 9 -1.65 -14.45 3.88
C MET A 9 -2.26 -14.45 2.48
N LEU A 10 -1.86 -15.40 1.65
CA LEU A 10 -2.42 -15.64 0.32
C LEU A 10 -3.12 -17.00 0.30
N ALA A 11 -4.25 -17.08 -0.39
CA ALA A 11 -4.98 -18.32 -0.63
C ALA A 11 -5.61 -18.30 -2.02
N ASP A 12 -5.75 -19.48 -2.62
CA ASP A 12 -6.57 -19.68 -3.79
C ASP A 12 -8.05 -19.75 -3.37
N ILE A 13 -8.94 -19.22 -4.20
CA ILE A 13 -10.40 -19.26 -3.98
C ILE A 13 -10.99 -20.28 -4.95
N THR A 14 -11.66 -21.31 -4.43
CA THR A 14 -12.34 -22.32 -5.27
C THR A 14 -13.63 -21.75 -5.87
N ASP A 15 -14.19 -22.45 -6.86
CA ASP A 15 -15.46 -22.09 -7.49
C ASP A 15 -16.62 -22.03 -6.48
N GLU A 16 -16.53 -22.78 -5.38
CA GLU A 16 -17.49 -22.78 -4.26
C GLU A 16 -17.21 -21.68 -3.22
N GLY A 17 -16.18 -20.86 -3.40
CA GLY A 17 -15.79 -19.78 -2.51
C GLY A 17 -14.97 -20.21 -1.28
N ALA A 18 -14.45 -21.45 -1.26
CA ALA A 18 -13.58 -21.92 -0.19
C ALA A 18 -12.12 -21.45 -0.40
N PHE A 19 -11.38 -21.27 0.68
CA PHE A 19 -9.94 -20.97 0.61
C PHE A 19 -9.12 -22.26 0.62
N THR A 20 -8.18 -22.37 -0.31
CA THR A 20 -7.21 -23.46 -0.40
C THR A 20 -5.80 -22.91 -0.54
N GLY A 21 -4.78 -23.73 -0.23
CA GLY A 21 -3.39 -23.30 -0.41
C GLY A 21 -2.96 -22.11 0.45
N VAL A 22 -3.63 -21.88 1.59
CA VAL A 22 -3.35 -20.76 2.50
C VAL A 22 -1.88 -20.78 2.93
N ARG A 23 -1.15 -19.70 2.64
CA ARG A 23 0.29 -19.58 2.92
C ARG A 23 0.68 -18.14 3.22
N PRO A 24 1.76 -17.91 4.00
CA PRO A 24 2.34 -16.59 4.12
C PRO A 24 2.91 -16.13 2.77
N LEU A 25 2.85 -14.83 2.50
CA LEU A 25 3.39 -14.19 1.30
C LEU A 25 4.50 -13.18 1.63
N VAL A 26 4.23 -12.23 2.53
CA VAL A 26 5.16 -11.17 2.95
C VAL A 26 4.84 -10.71 4.37
N GLY A 27 5.79 -10.10 5.07
CA GLY A 27 5.65 -9.72 6.46
C GLY A 27 6.17 -10.80 7.43
N ASP A 28 6.49 -10.38 8.65
CA ASP A 28 7.03 -11.22 9.72
C ASP A 28 6.75 -10.57 11.09
N ILE A 29 7.31 -11.11 12.17
CA ILE A 29 7.21 -10.59 13.54
C ILE A 29 7.88 -9.22 13.73
N ASP A 30 8.86 -8.90 12.89
CA ASP A 30 9.62 -7.64 12.90
C ASP A 30 9.39 -6.82 11.61
N GLU A 31 8.35 -7.14 10.84
CA GLU A 31 7.93 -6.40 9.63
C GLU A 31 6.42 -6.11 9.68
N SER A 32 6.05 -4.85 9.76
CA SER A 32 4.68 -4.37 9.73
C SER A 32 4.24 -4.02 8.31
N VAL A 33 3.39 -4.88 7.75
CA VAL A 33 2.62 -4.65 6.53
C VAL A 33 1.23 -4.09 6.87
N CYS A 34 1.03 -2.79 6.65
CA CYS A 34 -0.17 -2.09 7.13
C CYS A 34 -1.32 -2.00 6.12
N GLN A 35 -1.07 -2.25 4.84
CA GLN A 35 -2.11 -2.32 3.80
C GLN A 35 -1.66 -3.21 2.64
N VAL A 36 -2.61 -3.91 2.01
CA VAL A 36 -2.42 -4.68 0.77
C VAL A 36 -3.56 -4.42 -0.21
N GLU A 37 -3.26 -4.36 -1.50
CA GLU A 37 -4.26 -4.28 -2.59
C GLU A 37 -3.75 -5.06 -3.81
N TRP A 38 -4.66 -5.61 -4.61
CA TRP A 38 -4.30 -6.20 -5.90
C TRP A 38 -4.13 -5.11 -6.97
N ASP A 39 -3.12 -5.25 -7.82
CA ASP A 39 -2.99 -4.50 -9.06
C ASP A 39 -3.61 -5.29 -10.23
N ARG A 40 -3.88 -4.59 -11.33
CA ARG A 40 -4.51 -5.10 -12.55
C ARG A 40 -3.73 -6.23 -13.23
N ASP A 41 -2.42 -6.29 -13.03
CA ASP A 41 -1.54 -7.30 -13.63
C ASP A 41 -1.43 -8.57 -12.77
N GLY A 42 -2.18 -8.66 -11.67
CA GLY A 42 -2.11 -9.77 -10.73
C GLY A 42 -0.93 -9.69 -9.76
N SER A 43 -0.18 -8.58 -9.75
CA SER A 43 0.74 -8.30 -8.65
C SER A 43 0.00 -7.79 -7.41
N LEU A 44 0.63 -7.96 -6.26
CA LEU A 44 0.12 -7.47 -4.99
C LEU A 44 0.95 -6.24 -4.59
N LEU A 45 0.26 -5.14 -4.32
CA LEU A 45 0.80 -3.91 -3.77
C LEU A 45 0.67 -3.96 -2.26
N PHE A 46 1.69 -3.53 -1.54
CA PHE A 46 1.65 -3.51 -0.08
C PHE A 46 2.55 -2.43 0.49
N VAL A 47 2.26 -1.98 1.71
CA VAL A 47 3.08 -1.01 2.44
C VAL A 47 3.77 -1.73 3.59
N SER A 48 5.10 -1.73 3.61
CA SER A 48 5.95 -2.40 4.60
C SER A 48 6.95 -1.43 5.21
N ASP A 49 7.22 -1.58 6.51
CA ASP A 49 8.22 -0.80 7.25
C ASP A 49 9.61 -1.44 7.34
N LEU A 50 9.86 -2.52 6.60
CA LEU A 50 11.13 -3.27 6.68
C LEU A 50 12.38 -2.41 6.44
N SER A 51 12.25 -1.29 5.71
CA SER A 51 13.34 -0.34 5.46
C SER A 51 13.53 0.72 6.55
N GLY A 52 12.68 0.72 7.59
CA GLY A 52 12.62 1.73 8.65
C GLY A 52 11.64 2.88 8.39
N TRP A 53 10.95 2.86 7.25
CA TRP A 53 9.83 3.73 6.88
C TRP A 53 8.76 2.86 6.21
N TRP A 54 7.48 3.18 6.40
CA TRP A 54 6.42 2.54 5.61
C TRP A 54 6.57 2.93 4.14
N GLU A 55 7.03 1.99 3.31
CA GLU A 55 7.27 2.17 1.88
C GLU A 55 6.34 1.29 1.04
N LEU A 56 5.83 1.82 -0.08
CA LEU A 56 5.00 1.09 -1.03
C LEU A 56 5.84 0.17 -1.91
N GLN A 57 5.48 -1.10 -1.91
CA GLN A 57 6.16 -2.19 -2.59
C GLN A 57 5.19 -3.00 -3.47
N ARG A 58 5.76 -3.74 -4.41
CA ARG A 58 5.06 -4.65 -5.32
C ARG A 58 5.73 -6.02 -5.33
N ILE A 59 4.92 -7.07 -5.31
CA ILE A 59 5.35 -8.47 -5.35
C ILE A 59 4.46 -9.24 -6.32
N ARG A 60 5.04 -10.17 -7.10
CA ARG A 60 4.27 -11.09 -7.95
C ARG A 60 4.10 -12.44 -7.24
N PRO A 61 2.91 -12.78 -6.73
CA PRO A 61 2.73 -13.95 -5.85
C PRO A 61 2.94 -15.31 -6.54
N ASP A 62 2.91 -15.29 -7.87
CA ASP A 62 3.02 -16.39 -8.83
C ASP A 62 4.47 -16.83 -9.12
N VAL A 63 5.47 -16.17 -8.53
CA VAL A 63 6.89 -16.47 -8.76
C VAL A 63 7.48 -17.38 -7.66
N VAL A 64 7.41 -18.69 -7.94
CA VAL A 64 8.33 -19.80 -7.56
C VAL A 64 8.15 -20.53 -6.22
N ALA A 65 8.09 -21.86 -6.36
CA ALA A 65 8.19 -22.85 -5.31
C ALA A 65 9.58 -22.86 -4.65
N GLY A 66 9.61 -22.65 -3.33
CA GLY A 66 10.76 -22.97 -2.48
C GLY A 66 11.68 -21.81 -2.09
N GLY A 67 11.32 -20.55 -2.36
CA GLY A 67 12.12 -19.38 -1.96
C GLY A 67 11.30 -18.14 -1.61
N ALA A 68 11.94 -17.16 -0.97
CA ALA A 68 11.34 -15.85 -0.74
C ALA A 68 11.12 -15.14 -2.08
N VAL A 69 9.92 -14.62 -2.30
CA VAL A 69 9.59 -13.89 -3.53
C VAL A 69 10.13 -12.46 -3.40
N PRO A 70 11.03 -12.01 -4.29
CA PRO A 70 11.58 -10.66 -4.20
C PRO A 70 10.47 -9.63 -4.45
N SER A 71 10.28 -8.71 -3.51
CA SER A 71 9.50 -7.50 -3.70
C SER A 71 10.36 -6.39 -4.30
N SER A 72 9.71 -5.38 -4.86
CA SER A 72 10.37 -4.19 -5.38
C SER A 72 9.66 -2.93 -4.90
N ARG A 73 10.42 -1.89 -4.56
CA ARG A 73 9.87 -0.56 -4.28
C ARG A 73 9.38 0.08 -5.56
N LEU A 74 8.28 0.83 -5.47
CA LEU A 74 7.73 1.54 -6.63
C LEU A 74 8.39 2.89 -6.90
N LEU A 75 9.16 3.41 -5.94
CA LEU A 75 9.86 4.68 -6.02
C LEU A 75 11.15 4.66 -5.19
N PRO A 76 12.13 5.55 -5.47
CA PRO A 76 13.33 5.68 -4.66
C PRO A 76 13.01 6.04 -3.20
N PRO A 77 13.83 5.63 -2.21
CA PRO A 77 13.61 5.95 -0.81
C PRO A 77 13.43 7.44 -0.58
N ARG A 78 12.40 7.81 0.17
CA ARG A 78 12.03 9.23 0.42
C ARG A 78 12.20 9.67 1.86
N GLY A 79 12.27 8.73 2.82
CA GLY A 79 12.20 9.05 4.24
C GLY A 79 10.85 9.69 4.61
N GLU A 80 9.78 9.17 4.02
CA GLU A 80 8.39 9.53 4.23
C GLU A 80 7.59 8.24 4.48
N GLU A 81 6.56 8.33 5.31
CA GLU A 81 5.61 7.25 5.53
C GLU A 81 4.61 7.21 4.38
N PHE A 82 4.31 6.03 3.85
CA PHE A 82 3.21 5.73 2.90
C PHE A 82 2.12 4.88 3.56
N GLY A 83 2.17 4.79 4.88
CA GLY A 83 1.37 3.93 5.72
C GLY A 83 1.36 4.45 7.15
N GLY A 84 0.84 3.64 8.06
CA GLY A 84 0.80 4.02 9.45
C GLY A 84 0.38 2.87 10.35
N PRO A 85 0.26 3.13 11.66
CA PRO A 85 -0.18 2.12 12.60
C PRO A 85 -1.61 1.67 12.28
N LEU A 86 -1.78 0.39 11.95
CA LEU A 86 -3.07 -0.21 11.60
C LEU A 86 -3.95 -0.43 12.85
N TRP A 87 -4.46 0.65 13.43
CA TRP A 87 -5.33 0.63 14.61
C TRP A 87 -6.68 -0.06 14.36
N LYS A 88 -7.14 -0.05 13.11
CA LYS A 88 -8.40 -0.65 12.66
C LYS A 88 -8.20 -1.26 11.28
N ILE A 89 -8.83 -2.41 11.06
CA ILE A 89 -8.86 -3.03 9.73
C ILE A 89 -9.58 -2.10 8.75
N GLY A 90 -9.03 -1.95 7.54
CA GLY A 90 -9.65 -1.20 6.45
C GLY A 90 -9.24 0.26 6.32
N LEU A 91 -8.25 0.73 7.11
CA LEU A 91 -7.57 1.99 6.81
C LEU A 91 -6.90 1.90 5.43
N ARG A 92 -6.86 3.04 4.73
CA ARG A 92 -6.33 3.11 3.36
C ARG A 92 -5.43 4.32 3.19
N TRP A 93 -4.15 4.07 3.04
CA TRP A 93 -3.13 5.03 2.66
C TRP A 93 -2.86 5.02 1.16
N PHE A 94 -3.15 3.93 0.45
CA PHE A 94 -3.07 3.94 -1.01
C PHE A 94 -4.27 3.28 -1.69
N HIS A 95 -4.42 3.55 -2.98
CA HIS A 95 -5.41 2.91 -3.83
C HIS A 95 -4.93 2.87 -5.28
N PRO A 96 -4.86 1.69 -5.94
CA PRO A 96 -4.58 1.63 -7.38
C PRO A 96 -5.77 2.18 -8.19
N LEU A 97 -5.49 2.86 -9.31
CA LEU A 97 -6.48 3.40 -10.24
C LEU A 97 -6.55 2.53 -11.51
N ASP A 98 -7.70 2.55 -12.18
CA ASP A 98 -7.92 1.79 -13.44
C ASP A 98 -6.93 2.15 -14.56
N ASN A 99 -6.35 3.35 -14.52
CA ASN A 99 -5.36 3.81 -15.49
C ASN A 99 -3.92 3.37 -15.19
N GLY A 100 -3.70 2.62 -14.09
CA GLY A 100 -2.39 2.13 -13.67
C GLY A 100 -1.60 3.08 -12.76
N LEU A 101 -2.14 4.26 -12.44
CA LEU A 101 -1.57 5.13 -11.41
C LEU A 101 -2.01 4.67 -10.02
N ILE A 102 -1.36 5.17 -8.97
CA ILE A 102 -1.69 4.85 -7.59
C ILE A 102 -1.89 6.15 -6.81
N ALA A 103 -3.06 6.31 -6.20
CA ALA A 103 -3.27 7.35 -5.19
C ALA A 103 -2.56 6.94 -3.91
N VAL A 104 -1.80 7.84 -3.32
CA VAL A 104 -1.04 7.59 -2.07
C VAL A 104 -1.21 8.75 -1.11
N LEU A 105 -1.35 8.43 0.17
CA LEU A 105 -1.13 9.32 1.30
C LEU A 105 0.30 9.10 1.76
N HIS A 106 1.08 10.18 1.80
CA HIS A 106 2.47 10.09 2.22
C HIS A 106 2.97 11.34 2.94
N GLY A 107 4.05 11.21 3.70
CA GLY A 107 4.74 12.37 4.28
C GLY A 107 5.62 12.05 5.46
N LYS A 108 6.32 13.07 5.96
CA LYS A 108 7.05 13.02 7.23
C LYS A 108 6.30 13.87 8.25
N GLY A 109 5.58 13.21 9.17
CA GLY A 109 4.60 13.87 10.03
C GLY A 109 3.20 13.70 9.44
N ASP A 110 2.56 14.79 9.02
CA ASP A 110 1.24 14.72 8.40
C ASP A 110 1.29 14.15 6.98
N HIS A 111 0.26 13.38 6.61
CA HIS A 111 0.09 12.86 5.26
C HIS A 111 -0.50 13.91 4.31
N ARG A 112 -0.03 13.87 3.07
CA ARG A 112 -0.62 14.56 1.91
C ARG A 112 -0.98 13.57 0.83
N LEU A 113 -1.99 13.92 0.02
CA LEU A 113 -2.35 13.14 -1.15
C LEU A 113 -1.37 13.40 -2.30
N GLY A 114 -0.90 12.33 -2.92
CA GLY A 114 -0.17 12.34 -4.19
C GLY A 114 -0.66 11.25 -5.14
N ILE A 115 -0.26 11.37 -6.40
CA ILE A 115 -0.48 10.38 -7.45
C ILE A 115 0.88 9.86 -7.90
N LEU A 116 1.10 8.57 -7.70
CA LEU A 116 2.30 7.84 -8.08
C LEU A 116 2.09 7.16 -9.44
N ASP A 117 3.05 7.35 -10.33
CA ASP A 117 3.26 6.47 -11.48
C ASP A 117 4.21 5.33 -11.09
N PRO A 118 3.72 4.08 -10.98
CA PRO A 118 4.54 2.95 -10.52
C PRO A 118 5.55 2.45 -11.56
N GLU A 119 5.50 2.93 -12.79
CA GLU A 119 6.43 2.54 -13.86
C GLU A 119 7.65 3.47 -13.91
N THR A 120 7.46 4.75 -13.59
CA THR A 120 8.53 5.75 -13.56
C THR A 120 9.03 6.07 -12.15
N GLY A 121 8.21 5.82 -11.13
CA GLY A 121 8.45 6.25 -9.76
C GLY A 121 8.20 7.75 -9.54
N GLU A 122 7.63 8.45 -10.51
CA GLU A 122 7.26 9.86 -10.37
C GLU A 122 6.05 10.01 -9.45
N LEU A 123 6.13 10.95 -8.52
CA LEU A 123 5.09 11.25 -7.54
C LEU A 123 4.69 12.72 -7.64
N ALA A 124 3.42 12.98 -7.94
CA ALA A 124 2.86 14.31 -8.05
C ALA A 124 1.85 14.58 -6.93
N ASP A 125 2.17 15.54 -6.06
CA ASP A 125 1.31 15.93 -4.94
C ASP A 125 0.06 16.65 -5.44
N ALA A 126 -1.08 16.40 -4.78
CA ALA A 126 -2.33 17.08 -5.08
C ALA A 126 -2.22 18.57 -4.71
N PRO A 127 -2.61 19.50 -5.61
CA PRO A 127 -2.60 20.92 -5.29
C PRO A 127 -3.74 21.27 -4.32
N GLY A 128 -3.53 22.31 -3.52
CA GLY A 128 -4.57 22.84 -2.65
C GLY A 128 -4.01 23.32 -1.31
N PRO A 129 -4.87 23.88 -0.44
CA PRO A 129 -4.45 24.41 0.85
C PRO A 129 -4.30 23.33 1.94
N TRP A 130 -4.68 22.07 1.67
CA TRP A 130 -4.74 21.01 2.68
C TRP A 130 -3.36 20.54 3.11
N THR A 131 -3.14 20.51 4.42
CA THR A 131 -1.83 20.16 5.02
C THR A 131 -1.85 18.82 5.75
N ALA A 132 -3.04 18.27 6.04
CA ALA A 132 -3.19 16.98 6.69
C ALA A 132 -4.36 16.19 6.09
N TRP A 133 -4.12 14.93 5.75
CA TRP A 133 -5.11 13.99 5.23
C TRP A 133 -5.35 12.87 6.22
N SER A 134 -6.61 12.47 6.37
CA SER A 134 -6.98 11.28 7.14
C SER A 134 -6.66 10.02 6.34
N ASP A 135 -6.40 8.91 7.03
CA ASP A 135 -6.02 7.60 6.47
C ASP A 135 -7.18 6.85 5.78
N THR A 136 -7.85 7.55 4.87
CA THR A 136 -8.99 7.06 4.10
C THR A 136 -8.94 7.61 2.68
N LEU A 137 -8.88 6.69 1.72
CA LEU A 137 -8.97 6.96 0.30
C LEU A 137 -10.00 6.06 -0.37
N THR A 138 -10.68 6.60 -1.36
CA THR A 138 -11.46 5.84 -2.34
C THR A 138 -11.31 6.44 -3.73
N VAL A 139 -11.57 5.65 -4.76
CA VAL A 139 -11.44 6.08 -6.15
C VAL A 139 -12.73 5.81 -6.92
N HIS A 140 -13.00 6.66 -7.90
CA HIS A 140 -14.08 6.45 -8.86
C HIS A 140 -13.65 6.92 -10.25
N GLY A 141 -13.30 5.97 -11.12
CA GLY A 141 -12.61 6.26 -12.38
C GLY A 141 -11.27 6.93 -12.09
N SER A 142 -11.02 8.09 -12.70
CA SER A 142 -9.79 8.86 -12.51
C SER A 142 -9.82 9.84 -11.32
N ARG A 143 -10.83 9.75 -10.44
CA ARG A 143 -11.01 10.67 -9.31
C ARG A 143 -10.65 9.98 -8.02
N VAL A 144 -9.82 10.65 -7.22
CA VAL A 144 -9.48 10.24 -5.86
C VAL A 144 -10.28 11.09 -4.89
N VAL A 145 -10.85 10.46 -3.87
CA VAL A 145 -11.60 11.12 -2.80
C VAL A 145 -10.99 10.72 -1.46
N GLY A 146 -10.73 11.71 -0.62
CA GLY A 146 -10.27 11.55 0.75
C GLY A 146 -10.74 12.71 1.62
N VAL A 147 -10.34 12.70 2.89
CA VAL A 147 -10.71 13.73 3.86
C VAL A 147 -9.46 14.49 4.29
N ALA A 148 -9.47 15.81 4.15
CA ALA A 148 -8.31 16.65 4.42
C ALA A 148 -8.67 17.94 5.15
N ALA A 149 -7.70 18.48 5.89
CA ALA A 149 -7.83 19.71 6.66
C ALA A 149 -6.57 20.58 6.53
N SER A 150 -6.68 21.82 7.01
CA SER A 150 -5.57 22.77 7.12
C SER A 150 -5.68 23.50 8.44
N THR A 151 -4.54 23.82 9.05
CA THR A 151 -4.49 24.87 10.06
C THR A 151 -4.72 26.21 9.35
N ARG A 152 -5.74 26.96 9.78
CA ARG A 152 -6.03 28.30 9.23
C ARG A 152 -4.82 29.23 9.27
#